data_AF-A0A8H4EQ01-F1
#
_entry.id   AF-A0A8H4EQ01-F1
#
_cell.length_a   1.000
_cell.length_b   1.000
_cell.length_c   1.000
_cell.angle_alpha   90.00
_cell.angle_beta   90.00
_cell.angle_gamma   90.00
#
_symmetry.space_group_name_H-M   'P 1'
#
loop_
_entity.id
_entity.type
_entity.pdbx_description
1 polymer ?
#
loop_
_entity_poly.entity_id
_entity_poly.type
_entity_poly.pdbx_seq_one_letter_code
_entity_poly.pdbx_strand_id
1 'polypeptide(L)'
;MLIWELCYEKIPYENWDVKVIADHVLSGKREKLLRGKFKKEDKEIQEEFIKIIEKTWQHAPYRRIEIAKLDDKLEQLSVTYQNNLNETLLEKNDPLDFEDEENEPVSYLNSPEEQLFNL
;
A
#
# COMPACT_ATOMS: atom_id res chain seq x y z
N MET A 1 -3.31 7.72 -0.99
CA MET A 1 -4.46 7.41 -1.86
C MET A 1 -3.95 7.10 -3.26
N LEU A 2 -3.28 8.04 -3.93
CA LEU A 2 -2.76 7.83 -5.30
C LEU A 2 -2.03 6.51 -5.53
N ILE A 3 -1.05 6.15 -4.69
CA ILE A 3 -0.31 4.89 -4.86
C ILE A 3 -1.24 3.67 -4.76
N TRP A 4 -2.24 3.70 -3.88
CA TRP A 4 -3.26 2.66 -3.80
C TRP A 4 -4.12 2.59 -5.07
N GLU A 5 -4.59 3.74 -5.58
CA GLU A 5 -5.36 3.79 -6.83
C GLU A 5 -4.61 3.15 -8.00
N LEU A 6 -3.30 3.43 -8.10
CA LEU A 6 -2.44 2.87 -9.13
C LEU A 6 -2.19 1.37 -8.95
N CYS A 7 -1.91 0.92 -7.72
CA CYS A 7 -1.64 -0.49 -7.44
C CYS A 7 -2.87 -1.39 -7.65
N TYR A 8 -4.06 -0.89 -7.32
CA TYR A 8 -5.29 -1.69 -7.35
C TYR A 8 -6.21 -1.37 -8.54
N GLU A 9 -5.89 -0.35 -9.33
CA GLU A 9 -6.65 0.13 -10.49
C GLU A 9 -8.13 0.37 -10.17
N LYS A 10 -8.40 0.96 -8.99
CA LYS A 10 -9.74 1.18 -8.44
C LYS A 10 -9.95 2.63 -8.01
N ILE A 11 -11.20 3.07 -8.05
CA ILE A 11 -11.64 4.33 -7.46
C ILE A 11 -11.75 4.13 -5.94
N PRO A 12 -11.11 4.95 -5.10
CA PRO A 12 -11.21 4.78 -3.66
C PRO A 12 -12.60 5.11 -3.15
N TYR A 13 -13.05 4.30 -2.20
CA TYR A 13 -14.35 4.38 -1.56
C TYR A 13 -15.47 4.48 -2.59
N GLU A 14 -15.35 3.73 -3.69
CA GLU A 14 -16.30 3.78 -4.80
C GLU A 14 -17.73 3.61 -4.29
N ASN A 15 -18.62 4.49 -4.74
CA ASN A 15 -20.04 4.54 -4.33
C ASN A 15 -20.30 4.93 -2.87
N TRP A 16 -19.31 5.38 -2.10
CA TRP A 16 -19.53 5.87 -0.74
C TRP A 16 -19.83 7.37 -0.72
N ASP A 17 -20.73 7.78 0.19
CA ASP A 17 -20.96 9.20 0.46
C ASP A 17 -19.80 9.82 1.25
N VAL A 18 -19.51 11.10 1.02
CA VAL A 18 -18.41 11.84 1.65
C VAL A 18 -18.47 11.78 3.18
N LYS A 19 -19.66 11.81 3.78
CA LYS A 19 -19.81 11.70 5.24
C LYS A 19 -19.40 10.31 5.72
N VAL A 20 -19.79 9.26 5.00
CA VAL A 20 -19.43 7.87 5.33
C VAL A 20 -17.91 7.69 5.24
N ILE A 21 -17.28 8.24 4.20
CA ILE A 21 -15.82 8.24 4.05
C ILE A 21 -15.16 8.95 5.22
N ALA A 22 -15.63 10.14 5.58
CA ALA A 22 -15.09 10.91 6.69
C ALA A 22 -15.18 10.14 8.01
N ASP A 23 -16.36 9.61 8.35
CA ASP A 23 -16.59 8.83 9.57
C ASP A 23 -15.68 7.58 9.61
N HIS A 24 -15.54 6.89 8.47
CA HIS A 24 -14.67 5.73 8.32
C HIS A 24 -13.19 6.08 8.54
N VAL A 25 -12.69 7.13 7.87
CA VAL A 25 -11.29 7.59 7.97
C VAL A 25 -10.96 8.12 9.36
N LEU A 26 -11.90 8.84 10.00
CA LEU A 26 -11.78 9.35 11.36
C LEU A 26 -11.79 8.21 12.39
N SER A 27 -12.47 7.09 12.12
CA SER A 27 -12.39 5.88 12.95
C SER A 27 -11.06 5.11 12.82
N GLY A 28 -10.09 5.64 12.07
CA GLY A 28 -8.79 5.02 11.86
C GLY A 28 -8.77 3.98 10.74
N LYS A 29 -9.89 3.74 10.07
CA LYS A 29 -10.00 2.75 8.99
C LYS A 29 -9.58 3.34 7.65
N ARG A 30 -9.16 2.48 6.72
CA ARG A 30 -8.70 2.82 5.37
C ARG A 30 -9.22 1.78 4.38
N GLU A 31 -9.01 2.05 3.11
CA GLU A 31 -9.15 1.03 2.06
C GLU A 31 -8.34 -0.23 2.37
N LYS A 32 -8.82 -1.37 1.87
CA LYS A 32 -8.16 -2.66 2.09
C LYS A 32 -6.85 -2.73 1.31
N LEU A 33 -5.81 -3.26 1.96
CA LEU A 33 -4.53 -3.60 1.33
C LEU A 33 -4.52 -5.09 1.02
N LEU A 34 -5.01 -5.45 -0.17
CA LEU A 34 -5.06 -6.84 -0.62
C LEU A 34 -3.70 -7.27 -1.16
N ARG A 35 -3.26 -8.46 -0.76
CA ARG A 35 -2.10 -9.17 -1.32
C ARG A 35 -2.63 -10.18 -2.32
N GLY A 36 -2.69 -9.80 -3.59
CA GLY A 36 -3.14 -10.67 -4.68
C GLY A 36 -2.20 -11.85 -4.97
N LYS A 37 -2.63 -12.69 -5.91
CA LYS A 37 -1.86 -13.84 -6.42
C LYS A 37 -0.89 -13.38 -7.51
N PHE A 38 0.23 -12.79 -7.08
CA PHE A 38 1.26 -12.30 -7.98
C PHE A 38 2.31 -13.36 -8.32
N LYS A 39 2.96 -13.19 -9.47
CA LYS A 39 4.25 -13.85 -9.73
C LYS A 39 5.28 -13.38 -8.69
N LYS A 40 6.34 -14.17 -8.48
CA LYS A 40 7.31 -13.92 -7.42
C LYS A 40 7.92 -12.51 -7.47
N GLU A 41 8.32 -12.04 -8.66
CA GLU A 41 8.90 -10.69 -8.81
C GLU A 41 7.88 -9.59 -8.51
N ASP A 42 6.65 -9.72 -9.02
CA ASP A 42 5.56 -8.76 -8.80
C ASP A 42 5.09 -8.73 -7.34
N LYS A 43 5.21 -9.86 -6.63
CA LYS A 43 4.87 -9.94 -5.21
C LYS A 43 5.78 -9.06 -4.36
N GLU A 44 7.07 -9.03 -4.66
CA GLU A 44 8.05 -8.27 -3.87
C GLU A 44 7.81 -6.76 -4.00
N ILE A 45 7.60 -6.25 -5.21
CA ILE A 45 7.32 -4.82 -5.42
C ILE A 45 5.96 -4.42 -4.83
N GLN A 46 4.95 -5.30 -4.92
CA GLN A 46 3.65 -5.04 -4.31
C GLN A 46 3.74 -4.92 -2.78
N GLU A 47 4.52 -5.78 -2.12
CA GLU A 47 4.73 -5.67 -0.67
C GLU A 47 5.41 -4.35 -0.29
N GLU A 48 6.35 -3.86 -1.10
CA GLU A 48 6.97 -2.55 -0.87
C GLU A 48 5.98 -1.40 -1.03
N PHE A 49 5.09 -1.46 -2.03
CA PHE A 49 4.01 -0.48 -2.15
C PHE A 49 3.02 -0.54 -0.99
N ILE A 50 2.64 -1.73 -0.52
CA ILE A 50 1.79 -1.90 0.66
C ILE A 50 2.43 -1.21 1.88
N LYS A 51 3.72 -1.45 2.15
CA LYS A 51 4.45 -0.80 3.25
C LYS A 51 4.47 0.73 3.10
N ILE A 52 4.66 1.24 1.88
CA ILE A 52 4.61 2.68 1.60
C ILE A 52 3.21 3.23 1.91
N ILE A 53 2.15 2.57 1.44
CA ILE A 53 0.77 2.98 1.68
C ILE A 53 0.47 2.99 3.19
N GLU A 54 0.81 1.94 3.93
CA GLU A 54 0.63 1.88 5.39
C GLU A 54 1.32 3.03 6.13
N LYS A 55 2.56 3.36 5.73
CA LYS A 55 3.32 4.47 6.33
C LYS A 55 2.75 5.84 5.96
N THR A 56 2.21 6.02 4.77
CA THR A 56 1.56 7.28 4.37
C THR A 56 0.17 7.45 4.98
N TRP A 57 -0.51 6.35 5.32
CA TRP A 57 -1.88 6.34 5.86
C TRP A 57 -1.99 6.36 7.38
N GLN A 58 -0.87 6.38 8.10
CA GLN A 58 -0.86 6.50 9.56
C GLN A 58 -1.85 7.55 10.05
N HIS A 59 -2.71 7.16 11.00
CA HIS A 59 -3.81 7.99 11.46
C HIS A 59 -3.29 9.31 12.03
N ALA A 60 -2.32 9.21 12.94
CA ALA A 60 -1.59 10.36 13.48
C ALA A 60 -0.67 10.98 12.42
N PRO A 61 -0.82 12.28 12.07
CA PRO A 61 -0.04 12.92 11.02
C PRO A 61 1.48 12.85 11.22
N TYR A 62 1.95 13.02 12.45
CA TYR A 62 3.38 12.99 12.79
C TYR A 62 4.02 11.60 12.69
N ARG A 63 3.22 10.53 12.58
CA ARG A 63 3.70 9.16 12.35
C ARG A 63 3.83 8.84 10.86
N ARG A 64 3.32 9.70 9.98
CA ARG A 64 3.41 9.48 8.53
C ARG A 64 4.84 9.66 8.06
N ILE A 65 5.22 8.88 7.06
CA ILE A 65 6.52 9.03 6.40
C ILE A 65 6.66 10.46 5.84
N GLU A 66 7.83 11.05 6.05
CA GLU A 66 8.18 12.34 5.45
C GLU A 66 8.28 12.23 3.93
N ILE A 67 7.92 13.30 3.23
CA ILE A 67 7.91 13.31 1.76
C ILE A 67 9.30 12.98 1.18
N ALA A 68 10.39 13.52 1.76
CA ALA A 68 11.74 13.22 1.31
C ALA A 68 12.07 11.71 1.44
N LYS A 69 11.71 11.08 2.56
CA LYS A 69 11.91 9.63 2.77
C LYS A 69 11.02 8.79 1.84
N LEU A 70 9.84 9.29 1.48
CA LEU A 70 8.98 8.65 0.48
C LEU A 70 9.62 8.72 -0.91
N ASP A 71 10.14 9.87 -1.29
CA ASP A 71 10.84 10.10 -2.56
C ASP A 71 12.06 9.18 -2.70
N ASP A 72 12.95 9.17 -1.69
CA ASP A 72 14.11 8.27 -1.64
C ASP A 72 13.71 6.80 -1.82
N LYS A 73 12.60 6.37 -1.20
CA LYS A 73 12.08 5.00 -1.31
C LYS A 73 11.58 4.70 -2.72
N LEU A 74 10.83 5.62 -3.32
CA LEU A 74 10.32 5.44 -4.68
C LEU A 74 11.47 5.42 -5.70
N GLU A 75 12.49 6.26 -5.52
CA GLU A 75 13.70 6.24 -6.35
C GLU A 75 14.42 4.89 -6.23
N GLN A 76 14.65 4.39 -5.01
CA GLN A 76 15.25 3.07 -4.79
C GLN A 76 14.49 1.94 -5.47
N LEU A 77 13.15 1.93 -5.36
CA LEU A 77 12.32 0.95 -6.05
C LEU A 77 12.44 1.09 -7.57
N SER A 78 12.45 2.32 -8.09
CA SER A 78 12.58 2.54 -9.53
C SER A 78 13.88 1.96 -10.08
N VAL A 79 15.02 2.16 -9.39
CA VAL A 79 16.32 1.61 -9.80
C VAL A 79 16.35 0.09 -9.67
N THR A 80 15.77 -0.45 -8.60
CA THR A 80 15.76 -1.90 -8.33
C THR A 80 14.97 -2.66 -9.40
N TYR A 81 13.82 -2.13 -9.81
CA TYR A 81 12.90 -2.79 -10.75
C TYR A 81 13.05 -2.30 -12.21
N GLN A 82 13.93 -1.33 -12.48
CA GLN A 82 14.20 -0.81 -13.84
C GLN A 82 14.66 -1.89 -14.83
N ASN A 83 15.38 -2.91 -14.37
CA ASN A 83 15.89 -3.99 -15.23
C ASN A 83 14.79 -5.00 -15.66
N ASN A 84 13.64 -5.01 -15.01
CA ASN A 84 12.49 -5.86 -15.38
C ASN A 84 11.55 -5.19 -16.40
N LEU A 85 11.77 -3.91 -16.71
CA LEU A 85 10.97 -3.17 -17.70
C LEU A 85 11.25 -3.61 -19.15
N ASN A 86 12.39 -4.26 -19.41
CA ASN A 86 12.73 -4.72 -20.76
C ASN A 86 11.97 -5.99 -21.19
N GLU A 87 11.24 -6.67 -20.30
CA GLU A 87 10.53 -7.89 -20.70
C GLU A 87 9.00 -7.90 -20.53
N THR A 88 8.32 -7.35 -19.52
CA THR A 88 6.96 -7.92 -19.27
C THR A 88 5.88 -7.11 -18.52
N LEU A 89 5.94 -5.79 -18.35
CA LEU A 89 4.90 -5.09 -17.54
C LEU A 89 3.70 -4.51 -18.30
N LEU A 90 3.75 -4.40 -19.64
CA LEU A 90 2.66 -3.83 -20.45
C LEU A 90 2.01 -4.83 -21.43
N GLU A 91 2.52 -6.07 -21.53
CA GLU A 91 2.01 -7.04 -22.52
C GLU A 91 0.85 -7.93 -22.02
N LYS A 92 0.43 -7.82 -20.76
CA LYS A 92 -0.69 -8.63 -20.25
C LYS A 92 -1.78 -7.76 -19.67
N ASN A 93 -2.86 -7.61 -20.45
CA ASN A 93 -4.20 -7.23 -19.99
C ASN A 93 -4.83 -8.29 -19.06
N ASP A 94 -4.00 -9.07 -18.35
CA ASP A 94 -4.50 -10.03 -17.36
C ASP A 94 -4.77 -9.22 -16.08
N PRO A 95 -6.02 -9.12 -15.62
CA PRO A 95 -6.35 -8.35 -14.42
C PRO A 95 -5.60 -8.90 -13.22
N LEU A 96 -5.09 -8.01 -12.37
CA LEU A 96 -4.46 -8.38 -11.11
C LEU A 96 -5.48 -9.11 -10.22
N ASP A 97 -5.21 -10.37 -9.93
CA ASP A 97 -6.09 -11.20 -9.10
C ASP A 97 -5.86 -10.88 -7.62
N PHE A 98 -6.70 -10.00 -7.08
CA PHE A 98 -6.75 -9.65 -5.66
C PHE A 98 -7.79 -10.46 -4.87
N GLU A 99 -8.41 -11.48 -5.47
CA GLU A 99 -9.46 -12.26 -4.82
C GLU A 99 -8.88 -13.34 -3.90
N ASP A 100 -8.90 -13.02 -2.60
CA ASP A 100 -9.24 -13.95 -1.53
C ASP A 100 -10.00 -13.14 -0.46
N GLU A 101 -11.34 -13.32 -0.37
CA GLU A 101 -12.21 -12.68 0.61
C GLU A 101 -11.93 -13.12 2.08
N GLU A 102 -11.00 -14.06 2.30
CA GLU A 102 -10.70 -14.64 3.62
C GLU A 102 -9.45 -14.06 4.32
N ASN A 103 -8.71 -13.13 3.72
CA ASN A 103 -7.56 -12.54 4.40
C ASN A 103 -8.01 -11.48 5.42
N GLU A 104 -8.05 -11.85 6.70
CA GLU A 104 -8.22 -10.89 7.79
C GLU A 104 -7.15 -9.79 7.73
N PRO A 105 -7.50 -8.52 8.02
CA PRO A 105 -6.55 -7.42 8.02
C PRO A 105 -5.47 -7.69 9.07
N VAL A 106 -4.22 -7.78 8.62
CA VAL A 106 -3.08 -7.92 9.54
C VAL A 106 -2.94 -6.62 10.33
N SER A 107 -3.30 -6.66 11.61
CA SER A 107 -3.10 -5.56 12.55
C SER A 107 -1.68 -5.62 13.10
N TYR A 108 -0.77 -4.82 12.55
CA TYR A 108 0.61 -4.71 13.05
C TYR A 108 0.77 -3.76 14.25
N LEU A 109 -0.29 -3.56 15.04
CA LEU A 109 -0.23 -2.71 16.23
C LEU A 109 0.70 -3.23 17.35
N ASN A 110 1.43 -4.33 17.14
CA ASN A 110 2.42 -4.88 18.07
C ASN A 110 3.71 -5.31 17.35
N SER A 111 4.34 -4.43 16.57
CA SER A 111 5.74 -4.65 16.16
C SER A 111 6.68 -4.35 17.35
N PRO A 112 7.67 -5.22 17.67
CA PRO A 112 8.58 -5.05 18.82
C PRO A 112 9.44 -3.78 18.80
N GLU A 113 9.47 -3.04 17.69
CA GLU A 113 10.30 -1.85 17.53
C GLU A 113 9.84 -0.64 18.38
N GLU A 114 8.60 -0.62 18.89
CA GLU A 114 8.11 0.48 19.74
C GLU A 114 8.63 0.44 21.20
N GLN A 115 9.38 -0.60 21.61
CA GLN A 115 9.93 -0.69 22.98
C GLN A 115 11.27 0.03 23.19
N LEU A 116 11.91 0.52 22.12
CA LEU A 116 13.25 1.14 22.21
C LEU A 116 13.26 2.66 22.45
N PHE A 117 12.10 3.33 22.40
CA PHE A 117 12.03 4.80 22.45
C PHE A 117 11.33 5.39 23.69
N ASN A 118 11.06 4.59 24.72
CA ASN A 118 10.50 5.06 25.99
C ASN A 118 11.49 4.86 27.16
N LEU A 119 12.69 5.45 27.06
CA LEU A 119 13.59 5.71 28.19
C LEU A 119 13.98 7.18 28.23
#